data_AF-A0A938MCS0-F1
#
_entry.id   AF-A0A938MCS0-F1
#
_cell.length_a   1.000
_cell.length_b   1.000
_cell.length_c   1.000
_cell.angle_alpha   90.00
_cell.angle_beta   90.00
_cell.angle_gamma   90.00
#
_symmetry.space_group_name_H-M   'P 1'
#
loop_
_entity.id
_entity.type
_entity.pdbx_description
1 polymer ?
#
loop_
_entity_poly.entity_id
_entity_poly.type
_entity_poly.pdbx_seq_one_letter_code
_entity_poly.pdbx_strand_id
1 'polypeptide(L)'
;MRTCWWMLVVGVLCSAACAPGEPRTLHVAPNGNDAWSGKPAEPNAARSDGPLATIEKALEAGRKARTVLPPDESIRIVLRGGTYVLKQPIELQPRDSRLTIEGVKGEEVVISGGRAIKGWKPWKGQILQADLSAAGLPDLEFRELYFNGKLMPWARVPNFDPKHPRTGGFLQNAGIVEAETKTKFRYREGDLRPEKWAHPERAWMMFHDKNNYETQYCPVKSIDSVNRVVEASKGVYVLAKGNPFYLCGLLEELDAPGEWCVDTD
;
A
#
# COMPACT_ATOMS: atom_id res chain seq x y z
N MET A 1 -70.85 54.87 18.66
CA MET A 1 -69.94 54.05 19.49
C MET A 1 -69.00 53.32 18.56
N ARG A 2 -67.68 53.46 18.78
CA ARG A 2 -66.60 53.09 17.85
C ARG A 2 -66.33 51.58 17.88
N THR A 3 -66.28 50.95 16.72
CA THR A 3 -65.76 49.60 16.50
C THR A 3 -64.22 49.64 16.47
N CYS A 4 -63.57 48.94 17.41
CA CYS A 4 -62.13 48.69 17.38
C CYS A 4 -61.88 47.28 16.82
N TRP A 5 -61.24 47.19 15.67
CA TRP A 5 -60.64 45.96 15.16
C TRP A 5 -59.22 45.83 15.69
N TRP A 6 -58.88 44.71 16.31
CA TRP A 6 -57.52 44.37 16.68
C TRP A 6 -56.92 43.50 15.56
N MET A 7 -55.99 44.07 14.79
CA MET A 7 -55.14 43.30 13.89
C MET A 7 -54.10 42.54 14.71
N LEU A 8 -54.10 41.22 14.60
CA LEU A 8 -53.10 40.34 15.20
C LEU A 8 -51.96 40.17 14.19
N VAL A 9 -50.84 40.85 14.43
CA VAL A 9 -49.62 40.67 13.62
C VAL A 9 -48.87 39.45 14.16
N VAL A 10 -48.94 38.34 13.42
CA VAL A 10 -48.09 37.17 13.68
C VAL A 10 -46.72 37.44 13.07
N GLY A 11 -45.76 37.82 13.91
CA GLY A 11 -44.36 37.92 13.51
C GLY A 11 -43.78 36.54 13.26
N VAL A 12 -43.53 36.19 12.01
CA VAL A 12 -42.73 35.01 11.64
C VAL A 12 -41.28 35.32 12.00
N LEU A 13 -40.83 34.82 13.15
CA LEU A 13 -39.41 34.71 13.48
C LEU A 13 -38.81 33.65 12.55
N CYS A 14 -38.29 34.08 11.40
CA CYS A 14 -37.34 33.29 10.64
C CYS A 14 -36.09 33.12 11.51
N SER A 15 -35.98 31.99 12.21
CA SER A 15 -34.71 31.52 12.74
C SER A 15 -33.74 31.43 11.56
N ALA A 16 -32.80 32.37 11.47
CA ALA A 16 -31.70 32.29 10.52
C ALA A 16 -30.95 30.99 10.85
N ALA A 17 -31.15 29.95 10.03
CA ALA A 17 -30.26 28.82 10.03
C ALA A 17 -28.87 29.37 9.71
N CYS A 18 -27.98 29.35 10.70
CA CYS A 18 -26.59 29.74 10.52
C CYS A 18 -26.04 28.85 9.41
N ALA A 19 -25.79 29.42 8.23
CA ALA A 19 -25.07 28.70 7.19
C ALA A 19 -23.75 28.24 7.82
N PRO A 20 -23.34 26.97 7.67
CA PRO A 20 -22.05 26.54 8.17
C PRO A 20 -20.99 27.50 7.61
N GLY A 21 -20.15 28.05 8.50
CA GLY A 21 -19.07 28.94 8.10
C GLY A 21 -18.18 28.28 7.05
N GLU A 22 -17.59 29.08 6.16
CA GLU A 22 -16.69 28.54 5.14
C GLU A 22 -15.58 27.72 5.81
N PRO A 23 -15.29 26.50 5.31
CA PRO A 23 -14.30 25.63 5.91
C PRO A 23 -12.93 26.32 5.95
N ARG A 24 -12.26 26.22 7.10
CA ARG A 24 -10.85 26.61 7.21
C ARG A 24 -10.03 25.69 6.30
N THR A 25 -9.59 26.22 5.17
CA THR A 25 -8.85 25.46 4.15
C THR A 25 -7.35 25.64 4.31
N LEU A 26 -6.63 24.52 4.28
CA LEU A 26 -5.18 24.41 4.25
C LEU A 26 -4.78 23.64 2.99
N HIS A 27 -3.74 24.08 2.32
CA HIS A 27 -3.22 23.48 1.10
C HIS A 27 -1.89 22.80 1.39
N VAL A 28 -1.69 21.64 0.77
CA VAL A 28 -0.44 20.89 0.83
C VAL A 28 0.02 20.62 -0.60
N ALA A 29 1.31 20.80 -0.87
CA ALA A 29 1.88 20.56 -2.19
C ALA A 29 3.32 20.04 -2.09
N PRO A 30 3.81 19.22 -3.04
CA PRO A 30 5.19 18.74 -3.02
C PRO A 30 6.25 19.85 -3.12
N ASN A 31 5.89 21.02 -3.67
CA ASN A 31 6.72 22.22 -3.74
C ASN A 31 6.43 23.22 -2.59
N GLY A 32 5.66 22.80 -1.58
CA GLY A 32 5.31 23.59 -0.41
C GLY A 32 6.45 23.75 0.59
N ASN A 33 6.15 24.42 1.71
CA ASN A 33 7.08 24.60 2.82
C ASN A 33 6.34 24.55 4.16
N ASP A 34 6.79 23.71 5.09
CA ASP A 34 6.18 23.53 6.41
C ASP A 34 6.35 24.72 7.37
N ALA A 35 7.13 25.72 6.98
CA ALA A 35 7.20 27.02 7.66
C ALA A 35 6.11 28.00 7.20
N TRP A 36 5.41 27.72 6.10
CA TRP A 36 4.32 28.57 5.60
C TRP A 36 3.01 28.32 6.34
N SER A 37 2.02 29.18 6.12
CA SER A 37 0.73 29.08 6.78
C SER A 37 -0.16 27.96 6.22
N GLY A 38 0.09 27.55 4.97
CA GLY A 38 -0.77 26.62 4.24
C GLY A 38 -2.06 27.25 3.71
N LYS A 39 -2.33 28.54 3.94
CA LYS A 39 -3.59 29.16 3.50
C LYS A 39 -3.62 29.44 1.99
N PRO A 40 -2.54 29.92 1.35
CA PRO A 40 -2.53 30.08 -0.09
C PRO A 40 -2.36 28.73 -0.79
N ALA A 41 -3.11 28.50 -1.87
CA ALA A 41 -2.98 27.28 -2.67
C ALA A 41 -1.68 27.21 -3.49
N GLU A 42 -1.04 28.37 -3.72
CA GLU A 42 0.21 28.53 -4.46
C GLU A 42 1.17 29.41 -3.66
N PRO A 43 2.50 29.24 -3.80
CA PRO A 43 3.47 30.16 -3.22
C PRO A 43 3.20 31.61 -3.66
N ASN A 44 3.24 32.55 -2.71
CA ASN A 44 3.15 33.97 -3.04
C ASN A 44 4.40 34.44 -3.80
N ALA A 45 4.34 35.61 -4.44
CA ALA A 45 5.44 36.13 -5.27
C ALA A 45 6.77 36.28 -4.50
N ALA A 46 6.70 36.59 -3.20
CA ALA A 46 7.87 36.71 -2.33
C ALA A 46 8.39 35.36 -1.78
N ARG A 47 7.70 34.25 -2.08
CA ARG A 47 7.91 32.91 -1.50
C ARG A 47 8.00 32.91 0.03
N SER A 48 7.26 33.82 0.67
CA SER A 48 7.18 33.95 2.12
C SER A 48 5.99 33.21 2.72
N ASP A 49 5.02 32.81 1.89
CA ASP A 49 3.85 32.01 2.28
C ASP A 49 3.36 31.18 1.07
N GLY A 50 2.55 30.15 1.33
CA GLY A 50 2.10 29.18 0.34
C GLY A 50 1.56 27.89 0.96
N PRO A 51 1.44 26.80 0.18
CA PRO A 51 1.00 25.50 0.68
C PRO A 51 2.05 24.88 1.62
N LEU A 52 1.61 24.10 2.60
CA LEU A 52 2.49 23.28 3.43
C LEU A 52 3.14 22.17 2.58
N ALA A 53 4.30 21.67 3.01
CA ALA A 53 4.98 20.59 2.30
C ALA A 53 4.40 19.21 2.69
N THR A 54 3.93 19.06 3.92
CA THR A 54 3.55 17.76 4.49
C THR A 54 2.11 17.73 5.02
N ILE A 55 1.50 16.53 4.97
CA ILE A 55 0.17 16.29 5.52
C ILE A 55 0.19 16.43 7.05
N GLU A 56 1.27 15.98 7.68
CA GLU A 56 1.51 16.08 9.11
C GLU A 56 1.47 17.53 9.57
N LYS A 57 2.12 18.45 8.84
CA LYS A 57 2.10 19.86 9.21
C LYS A 57 0.74 20.51 8.97
N ALA A 58 0.01 20.08 7.95
CA ALA A 58 -1.36 20.52 7.73
C ALA A 58 -2.31 20.06 8.84
N LEU A 59 -2.13 18.84 9.35
CA LEU A 59 -2.87 18.34 10.51
C LEU A 59 -2.55 19.15 11.77
N GLU A 60 -1.28 19.45 12.03
CA GLU A 60 -0.88 20.30 13.15
C GLU A 60 -1.49 21.70 13.05
N ALA A 61 -1.41 22.33 11.87
CA ALA A 61 -2.00 23.63 11.61
C ALA A 61 -3.53 23.60 11.78
N GLY A 62 -4.20 22.54 11.31
CA GLY A 62 -5.63 22.31 11.50
C GLY A 62 -5.99 22.17 12.98
N ARG A 63 -5.24 21.35 13.73
CA ARG A 63 -5.42 21.19 15.18
C ARG A 63 -5.22 22.50 15.94
N LYS A 64 -4.24 23.30 15.55
CA LYS A 64 -4.02 24.64 16.13
C LYS A 64 -5.17 25.59 15.78
N ALA A 65 -5.69 25.55 14.56
CA ALA A 65 -6.87 26.34 14.19
C ALA A 65 -8.09 25.92 15.02
N ARG A 66 -8.32 24.61 15.21
CA ARG A 66 -9.45 24.06 15.97
C ARG A 66 -9.59 24.63 17.38
N THR A 67 -8.51 25.07 18.04
CA THR A 67 -8.59 25.64 19.39
C THR A 67 -9.26 27.01 19.46
N VAL A 68 -9.36 27.72 18.33
CA VAL A 68 -9.96 29.06 18.23
C VAL A 68 -11.17 29.10 17.32
N LEU A 69 -11.41 28.06 16.52
CA LEU A 69 -12.59 27.96 15.66
C LEU A 69 -13.82 27.51 16.47
N PRO A 70 -15.03 27.95 16.10
CA PRO A 70 -16.27 27.37 16.57
C PRO A 70 -16.27 25.82 16.48
N PRO A 71 -16.91 25.11 17.42
CA PRO A 71 -16.93 23.64 17.42
C PRO A 71 -17.53 23.03 16.14
N ASP A 72 -18.37 23.79 15.45
CA ASP A 72 -19.09 23.35 14.27
C ASP A 72 -18.38 23.64 12.95
N GLU A 73 -17.36 24.49 12.94
CA GLU A 73 -16.61 24.82 11.74
C GLU A 73 -15.80 23.62 11.23
N SER A 74 -15.78 23.38 9.92
CA SER A 74 -15.00 22.30 9.32
C SER A 74 -13.61 22.78 8.92
N ILE A 75 -12.65 21.84 8.93
CA ILE A 75 -11.29 22.08 8.43
C ILE A 75 -11.11 21.24 7.17
N ARG A 76 -10.53 21.82 6.14
CA ARG A 76 -10.19 21.13 4.89
C ARG A 76 -8.70 21.15 4.66
N ILE A 77 -8.12 20.00 4.36
CA ILE A 77 -6.74 19.83 3.89
C ILE A 77 -6.82 19.40 2.43
N VAL A 78 -6.36 20.26 1.53
CA VAL A 78 -6.43 20.07 0.08
C VAL A 78 -5.03 19.76 -0.44
N LEU A 79 -4.85 18.55 -0.96
CA LEU A 79 -3.58 18.04 -1.48
C LEU A 79 -3.49 18.34 -2.98
N ARG A 80 -2.41 18.98 -3.41
CA ARG A 80 -2.05 19.12 -4.83
C ARG A 80 -1.46 17.82 -5.37
N GLY A 81 -1.46 17.69 -6.68
CA GLY A 81 -0.95 16.55 -7.41
C GLY A 81 0.49 16.24 -7.04
N GLY A 82 0.77 14.95 -6.85
CA GLY A 82 2.08 14.46 -6.46
C GLY A 82 2.01 13.32 -5.43
N THR A 83 3.20 12.87 -5.03
CA THR A 83 3.36 11.78 -4.07
C THR A 83 3.81 12.32 -2.71
N TYR A 84 3.02 12.03 -1.69
CA TYR A 84 3.30 12.36 -0.29
C TYR A 84 3.79 11.10 0.43
N VAL A 85 5.10 11.00 0.65
CA VAL A 85 5.71 9.87 1.34
C VAL A 85 5.56 10.05 2.85
N LEU A 86 4.81 9.15 3.48
CA LEU A 86 4.59 9.13 4.91
C LEU A 86 5.81 8.54 5.63
N LYS A 87 6.26 9.24 6.67
CA LYS A 87 7.27 8.73 7.61
C LYS A 87 6.64 7.92 8.74
N GLN A 88 5.37 8.19 9.03
CA GLN A 88 4.58 7.58 10.09
C GLN A 88 3.10 7.57 9.69
N PRO A 89 2.24 6.76 10.33
CA PRO A 89 0.81 6.78 10.06
C PRO A 89 0.18 8.16 10.28
N ILE A 90 -0.85 8.48 9.51
CA ILE A 90 -1.73 9.61 9.80
C ILE A 90 -2.64 9.19 10.96
N GLU A 91 -2.37 9.73 12.15
CA GLU A 91 -3.18 9.48 13.34
C GLU A 91 -4.27 10.55 13.47
N LEU A 92 -5.54 10.12 13.42
CA LEU A 92 -6.71 10.96 13.66
C LEU A 92 -7.30 10.69 15.05
N GLN A 93 -7.63 11.76 15.77
CA GLN A 93 -8.15 11.75 17.14
C GLN A 93 -9.49 12.48 17.21
N PRO A 94 -10.25 12.42 18.33
CA PRO A 94 -11.53 13.14 18.45
C PRO A 94 -11.46 14.64 18.12
N ARG A 95 -10.33 15.30 18.41
CA ARG A 95 -10.06 16.71 18.06
C ARG A 95 -10.02 17.00 16.55
N ASP A 96 -9.84 15.97 15.72
CA ASP A 96 -9.82 16.06 14.27
C ASP A 96 -11.22 15.87 13.65
N SER A 97 -12.28 15.91 14.48
CA SER A 97 -13.66 15.89 13.98
C SER A 97 -13.93 17.01 12.98
N ARG A 98 -14.76 16.72 11.97
CA ARG A 98 -15.12 17.63 10.86
C ARG A 98 -13.90 18.07 10.03
N LEU A 99 -12.88 17.23 9.97
CA LEU A 99 -11.76 17.35 9.05
C LEU A 99 -12.06 16.60 7.75
N THR A 100 -11.76 17.24 6.61
CA THR A 100 -11.70 16.58 5.30
C THR A 100 -10.27 16.65 4.78
N ILE A 101 -9.72 15.53 4.32
CA ILE A 101 -8.46 15.46 3.57
C ILE A 101 -8.83 15.01 2.16
N GLU A 102 -8.52 15.81 1.15
CA GLU A 102 -8.92 15.55 -0.23
C GLU A 102 -7.83 15.98 -1.22
N GLY A 103 -7.74 15.30 -2.35
CA GLY A 103 -6.92 15.75 -3.48
C GLY A 103 -7.66 16.79 -4.32
N VAL A 104 -6.91 17.69 -4.96
CA VAL A 104 -7.49 18.59 -5.97
C VAL A 104 -8.09 17.77 -7.11
N LYS A 105 -9.32 18.11 -7.47
CA LYS A 105 -10.05 17.43 -8.54
C LYS A 105 -9.26 17.48 -9.85
N GLY A 106 -9.02 16.31 -10.44
CA GLY A 106 -8.29 16.17 -11.70
C GLY A 106 -6.77 16.09 -11.56
N GLU A 107 -6.22 16.28 -10.35
CA GLU A 107 -4.82 16.05 -10.05
C GLU A 107 -4.62 14.64 -9.45
N GLU A 108 -3.53 13.96 -9.83
CA GLU A 108 -3.19 12.65 -9.25
C GLU A 108 -2.49 12.83 -7.90
N VAL A 109 -3.13 12.38 -6.83
CA VAL A 109 -2.60 12.46 -5.46
C VAL A 109 -2.34 11.06 -4.93
N VAL A 110 -1.09 10.79 -4.56
CA VAL A 110 -0.67 9.51 -3.99
C VAL A 110 -0.15 9.73 -2.58
N ILE A 111 -0.77 9.09 -1.60
CA ILE A 111 -0.22 9.00 -0.24
C ILE A 111 0.49 7.64 -0.16
N SER A 112 1.81 7.66 0.06
CA SER A 112 2.65 6.46 -0.03
C SER A 112 3.34 6.16 1.30
N GLY A 113 3.20 4.92 1.79
CA GLY A 113 4.02 4.40 2.88
C GLY A 113 5.38 3.85 2.42
N GLY A 114 5.62 3.82 1.10
CA GLY A 114 6.81 3.19 0.52
C GLY A 114 8.08 4.02 0.63
N ARG A 115 9.18 3.47 0.11
CA ARG A 115 10.45 4.18 -0.10
C ARG A 115 10.80 4.13 -1.57
N ALA A 116 11.21 5.27 -2.12
CA ALA A 116 11.63 5.34 -3.51
C ALA A 116 13.02 4.71 -3.66
N ILE A 117 13.11 3.63 -4.42
CA ILE A 117 14.39 3.02 -4.79
C ILE A 117 14.96 3.75 -6.00
N LYS A 118 16.19 4.25 -5.87
CA LYS A 118 16.89 5.06 -6.89
C LYS A 118 18.21 4.40 -7.27
N GLY A 119 18.85 4.92 -8.31
CA GLY A 119 20.22 4.49 -8.67
C GLY A 119 20.28 3.13 -9.38
N TRP A 120 19.21 2.73 -10.06
CA TRP A 120 19.16 1.52 -10.88
C TRP A 120 20.25 1.52 -11.95
N LYS A 121 20.96 0.41 -12.09
CA LYS A 121 22.04 0.19 -13.07
C LYS A 121 21.88 -1.19 -13.73
N PRO A 122 22.33 -1.36 -14.99
CA PRO A 122 22.43 -2.69 -15.58
C PRO A 122 23.29 -3.65 -14.76
N TRP A 123 22.88 -4.91 -14.66
CA TRP A 123 23.63 -5.94 -13.95
C TRP A 123 23.93 -7.17 -14.82
N LYS A 124 22.92 -8.01 -15.11
CA LYS A 124 23.05 -9.23 -15.92
C LYS A 124 21.95 -9.30 -16.97
N GLY A 125 22.34 -9.42 -18.24
CA GLY A 125 21.38 -9.44 -19.34
C GLY A 125 20.48 -8.19 -19.34
N GLN A 126 19.17 -8.39 -19.17
CA GLN A 126 18.17 -7.32 -19.10
C GLN A 126 17.78 -6.92 -17.67
N ILE A 127 18.45 -7.48 -16.65
CA ILE A 127 18.16 -7.22 -15.24
C ILE A 127 18.85 -5.91 -14.82
N LEU A 128 18.10 -5.06 -14.14
CA LEU A 128 18.60 -3.88 -13.44
C LEU A 128 18.73 -4.18 -11.95
N GLN A 129 19.71 -3.57 -11.31
CA GLN A 129 19.95 -3.66 -9.86
C GLN A 129 20.08 -2.26 -9.26
N ALA A 130 19.63 -2.09 -8.03
CA ALA A 130 19.84 -0.88 -7.23
C ALA A 130 20.37 -1.27 -5.85
N ASP A 131 21.27 -0.45 -5.31
CA ASP A 131 21.75 -0.57 -3.94
C ASP A 131 20.69 -0.05 -2.97
N LEU A 132 20.33 -0.87 -1.98
CA LEU A 132 19.30 -0.56 -0.98
C LEU A 132 19.88 0.05 0.30
N SER A 133 21.20 0.15 0.44
CA SER A 133 21.87 0.69 1.64
C SER A 133 21.39 2.10 2.02
N ALA A 134 21.09 2.93 1.01
CA ALA A 134 20.57 4.29 1.19
C ALA A 134 19.03 4.39 1.19
N ALA A 135 18.31 3.27 1.05
CA ALA A 135 16.84 3.27 0.94
C ALA A 135 16.12 3.41 2.30
N GLY A 136 16.85 3.25 3.42
CA GLY A 136 16.26 3.26 4.76
C GLY A 136 15.35 2.05 5.01
N LEU A 137 15.71 0.90 4.44
CA LEU A 137 15.04 -0.40 4.57
C LEU A 137 16.02 -1.40 5.21
N PRO A 138 16.29 -1.33 6.52
CA PRO A 138 17.40 -2.06 7.15
C PRO A 138 17.15 -3.57 7.29
N ASP A 139 15.89 -4.01 7.33
CA ASP A 139 15.51 -5.41 7.45
C ASP A 139 15.38 -6.11 6.09
N LEU A 140 15.21 -5.34 5.01
CA LEU A 140 14.95 -5.84 3.66
C LEU A 140 13.74 -6.80 3.57
N GLU A 141 12.81 -6.75 4.54
CA GLU A 141 11.69 -7.69 4.67
C GLU A 141 10.44 -7.27 3.89
N PHE A 142 10.55 -6.27 3.01
CA PHE A 142 9.43 -5.82 2.20
C PHE A 142 9.05 -6.87 1.13
N ARG A 143 7.76 -6.92 0.81
CA ARG A 143 7.18 -7.96 -0.08
C ARG A 143 6.60 -7.42 -1.36
N GLU A 144 6.65 -6.11 -1.55
CA GLU A 144 6.01 -5.43 -2.66
C GLU A 144 6.97 -4.41 -3.25
N LEU A 145 7.08 -4.43 -4.57
CA LEU A 145 7.75 -3.41 -5.37
C LEU A 145 6.73 -2.84 -6.33
N TYR A 146 6.67 -1.52 -6.42
CA TYR A 146 5.80 -0.83 -7.37
C TYR A 146 6.65 -0.09 -8.40
N PHE A 147 6.30 -0.25 -9.68
CA PHE A 147 6.88 0.50 -10.79
C PHE A 147 5.78 1.22 -11.54
N ASN A 148 5.84 2.56 -11.60
CA ASN A 148 4.81 3.42 -12.21
C ASN A 148 3.38 3.06 -11.74
N GLY A 149 3.21 2.90 -10.42
CA GLY A 149 1.93 2.58 -9.79
C GLY A 149 1.46 1.13 -9.94
N LYS A 150 2.24 0.26 -10.60
CA LYS A 150 1.89 -1.16 -10.78
C LYS A 150 2.69 -2.04 -9.83
N LEU A 151 2.02 -2.96 -9.14
CA LEU A 151 2.65 -4.00 -8.33
C LEU A 151 3.43 -4.96 -9.25
N MET A 152 4.69 -5.18 -8.91
CA MET A 152 5.59 -6.07 -9.63
C MET A 152 5.60 -7.46 -8.97
N PRO A 153 5.48 -8.56 -9.74
CA PRO A 153 5.56 -9.91 -9.19
C PRO A 153 6.97 -10.20 -8.66
N TRP A 154 7.06 -10.95 -7.56
CA TRP A 154 8.32 -11.60 -7.21
C TRP A 154 8.74 -12.53 -8.35
N ALA A 155 10.05 -12.62 -8.58
CA ALA A 155 10.67 -13.71 -9.33
C ALA A 155 10.10 -15.04 -8.84
N ARG A 156 9.47 -15.80 -9.73
CA ARG A 156 8.69 -16.98 -9.32
C ARG A 156 8.70 -18.09 -10.34
N VAL A 157 8.66 -19.33 -9.83
CA VAL A 157 8.50 -20.53 -10.65
C VAL A 157 7.15 -21.20 -10.38
N PRO A 158 6.29 -21.33 -11.40
CA PRO A 158 6.45 -20.83 -12.76
C PRO A 158 6.07 -19.33 -12.86
N ASN A 159 6.53 -18.66 -13.92
CA ASN A 159 6.24 -17.25 -14.19
C ASN A 159 4.75 -16.92 -14.18
N PHE A 160 4.41 -15.66 -13.89
CA PHE A 160 3.02 -15.18 -13.96
C PHE A 160 2.45 -15.28 -15.37
N ASP A 161 1.26 -15.88 -15.50
CA ASP A 161 0.52 -15.93 -16.76
C ASP A 161 -0.59 -14.86 -16.76
N PRO A 162 -0.36 -13.69 -17.39
CA PRO A 162 -1.36 -12.63 -17.44
C PRO A 162 -2.60 -12.99 -18.28
N LYS A 163 -2.53 -14.02 -19.13
CA LYS A 163 -3.69 -14.48 -19.93
C LYS A 163 -4.62 -15.37 -19.10
N HIS A 164 -4.07 -16.06 -18.10
CA HIS A 164 -4.82 -16.94 -17.21
C HIS A 164 -4.51 -16.64 -15.75
N PRO A 165 -4.80 -15.43 -15.25
CA PRO A 165 -4.32 -14.96 -13.94
C PRO A 165 -4.85 -15.78 -12.74
N ARG A 166 -5.87 -16.62 -12.94
CA ARG A 166 -6.45 -17.48 -11.89
C ARG A 166 -6.07 -18.96 -12.00
N THR A 167 -5.48 -19.38 -13.12
CA THR A 167 -5.30 -20.82 -13.43
C THR A 167 -3.95 -21.14 -14.06
N GLY A 168 -3.30 -20.17 -14.72
CA GLY A 168 -1.97 -20.29 -15.29
C GLY A 168 -0.90 -19.78 -14.32
N GLY A 169 0.35 -20.19 -14.56
CA GLY A 169 1.46 -19.83 -13.66
C GLY A 169 1.38 -20.53 -12.30
N PHE A 170 0.87 -21.77 -12.28
CA PHE A 170 0.88 -22.63 -11.11
C PHE A 170 1.41 -24.01 -11.48
N LEU A 171 2.22 -24.57 -10.60
CA LEU A 171 2.51 -26.00 -10.57
C LEU A 171 1.40 -26.72 -9.78
N GLN A 172 1.36 -28.04 -9.88
CA GLN A 172 0.46 -28.87 -9.10
C GLN A 172 1.26 -29.93 -8.38
N ASN A 173 1.08 -30.05 -7.06
CA ASN A 173 1.80 -31.06 -6.32
C ASN A 173 1.52 -32.48 -6.85
N ALA A 174 2.51 -33.36 -6.75
CA ALA A 174 2.43 -34.77 -7.16
C ALA A 174 1.68 -35.64 -6.14
N GLY A 175 1.62 -35.21 -4.88
CA GLY A 175 0.90 -35.89 -3.81
C GLY A 175 1.39 -35.49 -2.41
N ILE A 176 0.65 -35.92 -1.38
CA ILE A 176 1.03 -35.73 0.01
C ILE A 176 2.12 -36.73 0.43
N VAL A 177 2.91 -36.35 1.44
CA VAL A 177 3.99 -37.18 1.98
C VAL A 177 3.59 -37.92 3.25
N GLU A 178 2.52 -37.47 3.91
CA GLU A 178 1.93 -38.08 5.11
C GLU A 178 0.43 -37.73 5.17
N ALA A 179 -0.36 -38.51 5.91
CA ALA A 179 -1.78 -38.27 6.08
C ALA A 179 -2.04 -36.96 6.85
N GLU A 180 -3.12 -36.26 6.49
CA GLU A 180 -3.56 -35.01 7.12
C GLU A 180 -2.50 -33.87 7.13
N THR A 181 -1.48 -33.97 6.27
CA THR A 181 -0.43 -32.95 6.20
C THR A 181 -0.99 -31.60 5.75
N LYS A 182 -0.46 -30.53 6.33
CA LYS A 182 -0.89 -29.14 6.05
C LYS A 182 0.18 -28.29 5.40
N THR A 183 1.43 -28.78 5.39
CA THR A 183 2.60 -27.96 5.09
C THR A 183 3.51 -28.55 4.02
N LYS A 184 3.51 -29.87 3.84
CA LYS A 184 4.49 -30.53 2.96
C LYS A 184 3.86 -31.47 1.96
N PHE A 185 4.42 -31.46 0.76
CA PHE A 185 3.97 -32.26 -0.35
C PHE A 185 5.13 -32.55 -1.29
N ARG A 186 4.93 -33.56 -2.15
CA ARG A 186 5.88 -33.89 -3.19
C ARG A 186 5.62 -33.06 -4.44
N TYR A 187 6.63 -32.44 -5.04
CA TYR A 187 6.53 -31.81 -6.36
C TYR A 187 6.89 -32.81 -7.48
N ARG A 188 6.51 -32.54 -8.74
CA ARG A 188 6.80 -33.47 -9.84
C ARG A 188 8.25 -33.34 -10.26
N GLU A 189 8.78 -34.40 -10.85
CA GLU A 189 10.12 -34.36 -11.41
C GLU A 189 10.20 -33.29 -12.51
N GLY A 190 11.22 -32.43 -12.45
CA GLY A 190 11.43 -31.33 -13.40
C GLY A 190 10.63 -30.05 -13.11
N ASP A 191 9.66 -30.05 -12.20
CA ASP A 191 8.88 -28.85 -11.85
C ASP A 191 9.75 -27.76 -11.19
N LEU A 192 10.65 -28.18 -10.30
CA LEU A 192 11.56 -27.32 -9.54
C LEU A 192 13.00 -27.77 -9.77
N ARG A 193 13.95 -26.84 -9.63
CA ARG A 193 15.39 -27.07 -9.78
C ARG A 193 16.20 -26.57 -8.58
N PRO A 194 16.00 -27.13 -7.37
CA PRO A 194 16.66 -26.62 -6.17
C PRO A 194 18.19 -26.64 -6.22
N GLU A 195 18.77 -27.53 -7.02
CA GLU A 195 20.20 -27.61 -7.27
C GLU A 195 20.80 -26.36 -7.93
N LYS A 196 19.96 -25.48 -8.50
CA LYS A 196 20.37 -24.21 -9.09
C LYS A 196 20.28 -23.03 -8.14
N TRP A 197 19.62 -23.18 -6.98
CA TRP A 197 19.38 -22.09 -6.05
C TRP A 197 20.54 -21.98 -5.07
N ALA A 198 21.18 -20.81 -5.02
CA ALA A 198 22.21 -20.53 -4.02
C ALA A 198 21.61 -20.49 -2.61
N HIS A 199 20.41 -19.93 -2.48
CA HIS A 199 19.70 -19.70 -1.22
C HIS A 199 18.25 -20.21 -1.24
N PRO A 200 18.04 -21.54 -1.37
CA PRO A 200 16.69 -22.14 -1.40
C PRO A 200 15.86 -21.83 -0.14
N GLU A 201 16.51 -21.60 1.00
CA GLU A 201 15.90 -21.22 2.27
C GLU A 201 15.24 -19.83 2.27
N ARG A 202 15.57 -18.97 1.29
CA ARG A 202 14.95 -17.65 1.13
C ARG A 202 13.61 -17.72 0.38
N ALA A 203 13.30 -18.86 -0.23
CA ALA A 203 12.09 -19.03 -1.02
C ALA A 203 10.82 -18.84 -0.19
N TRP A 204 9.81 -18.26 -0.82
CA TRP A 204 8.44 -18.22 -0.35
C TRP A 204 7.58 -19.16 -1.18
N MET A 205 6.60 -19.78 -0.53
CA MET A 205 5.65 -20.66 -1.18
C MET A 205 4.25 -20.08 -1.07
N MET A 206 3.58 -20.04 -2.21
CA MET A 206 2.13 -19.91 -2.29
C MET A 206 1.53 -21.28 -2.57
N PHE A 207 0.51 -21.68 -1.83
CA PHE A 207 -0.21 -22.92 -2.12
C PHE A 207 -1.65 -22.87 -1.61
N HIS A 208 -2.51 -23.66 -2.25
CA HIS A 208 -3.90 -23.86 -1.82
C HIS A 208 -4.06 -25.16 -1.04
N ASP A 209 -5.04 -25.21 -0.13
CA ASP A 209 -5.42 -26.45 0.55
C ASP A 209 -6.35 -27.33 -0.30
N LYS A 210 -6.64 -28.56 0.18
CA LYS A 210 -7.48 -29.56 -0.51
C LYS A 210 -8.79 -29.00 -1.07
N ASN A 211 -9.46 -28.09 -0.34
CA ASN A 211 -10.76 -27.56 -0.72
C ASN A 211 -10.68 -26.15 -1.32
N ASN A 212 -9.47 -25.61 -1.51
CA ASN A 212 -9.22 -24.23 -1.94
C ASN A 212 -9.96 -23.18 -1.08
N TYR A 213 -10.07 -23.42 0.23
CA TYR A 213 -10.68 -22.46 1.15
C TYR A 213 -9.71 -21.38 1.61
N GLU A 214 -8.41 -21.68 1.55
CA GLU A 214 -7.34 -20.80 2.00
C GLU A 214 -6.19 -20.81 0.99
N THR A 215 -5.59 -19.63 0.80
CA THR A 215 -4.33 -19.48 0.09
C THR A 215 -3.25 -19.19 1.11
N GLN A 216 -2.33 -20.13 1.30
CA GLN A 216 -1.16 -19.89 2.13
C GLN A 216 -0.10 -19.15 1.33
N TYR A 217 0.52 -18.15 1.97
CA TYR A 217 1.70 -17.45 1.47
C TYR A 217 2.69 -17.30 2.63
N CYS A 218 3.81 -18.02 2.57
CA CYS A 218 4.76 -18.12 3.69
C CYS A 218 6.16 -18.54 3.26
N PRO A 219 7.18 -18.37 4.13
CA PRO A 219 8.50 -18.92 3.87
C PRO A 219 8.44 -20.43 3.67
N VAL A 220 9.28 -20.93 2.76
CA VAL A 220 9.66 -22.34 2.71
C VAL A 220 10.49 -22.65 3.95
N LYS A 221 10.16 -23.76 4.62
CA LYS A 221 10.91 -24.29 5.76
C LYS A 221 12.03 -25.22 5.33
N SER A 222 11.79 -26.06 4.33
CA SER A 222 12.79 -26.99 3.80
C SER A 222 12.45 -27.44 2.38
N ILE A 223 13.48 -27.81 1.64
CA ILE A 223 13.39 -28.44 0.33
C ILE A 223 14.29 -29.67 0.32
N ASP A 224 13.69 -30.85 0.19
CA ASP A 224 14.39 -32.11 -0.01
C ASP A 224 14.35 -32.45 -1.50
N SER A 225 15.45 -32.15 -2.19
CA SER A 225 15.59 -32.36 -3.63
C SER A 225 15.64 -33.84 -4.02
N VAL A 226 16.11 -34.71 -3.12
CA VAL A 226 16.21 -36.16 -3.36
C VAL A 226 14.82 -36.79 -3.40
N ASN A 227 14.00 -36.48 -2.40
CA ASN A 227 12.64 -37.02 -2.29
C ASN A 227 11.57 -36.16 -2.98
N ARG A 228 12.00 -35.02 -3.54
CA ARG A 228 11.16 -33.97 -4.15
C ARG A 228 10.09 -33.44 -3.22
N VAL A 229 10.45 -33.16 -1.97
CA VAL A 229 9.51 -32.64 -0.96
C VAL A 229 9.81 -31.18 -0.69
N VAL A 230 8.77 -30.35 -0.70
CA VAL A 230 8.82 -28.98 -0.19
C VAL A 230 7.93 -28.88 1.03
N GLU A 231 8.41 -28.20 2.07
CA GLU A 231 7.66 -27.94 3.31
C GLU A 231 7.54 -26.43 3.53
N ALA A 232 6.31 -25.94 3.69
CA ALA A 232 6.04 -24.59 4.15
C ALA A 232 6.25 -24.46 5.67
N SER A 233 6.63 -23.26 6.09
CA SER A 233 6.74 -22.90 7.52
C SER A 233 5.41 -22.91 8.29
N LYS A 234 4.27 -22.74 7.59
CA LYS A 234 2.93 -22.76 8.19
C LYS A 234 1.89 -23.35 7.24
N GLY A 235 0.81 -23.88 7.80
CA GLY A 235 -0.33 -24.42 7.05
C GLY A 235 -1.57 -24.56 7.92
N VAL A 236 -2.71 -24.09 7.43
CA VAL A 236 -3.97 -24.06 8.20
C VAL A 236 -4.81 -25.31 7.94
N TYR A 237 -5.00 -25.67 6.66
CA TYR A 237 -5.84 -26.77 6.21
C TYR A 237 -5.04 -27.89 5.55
N VAL A 238 -5.69 -29.06 5.46
CA VAL A 238 -5.09 -30.30 4.95
C VAL A 238 -4.91 -30.22 3.44
N LEU A 239 -3.80 -30.78 2.97
CA LEU A 239 -3.44 -30.84 1.55
C LEU A 239 -3.96 -32.11 0.89
N ALA A 240 -4.08 -32.04 -0.43
CA ALA A 240 -4.37 -33.17 -1.30
C ALA A 240 -3.49 -33.14 -2.54
N LYS A 241 -3.47 -34.27 -3.25
CA LYS A 241 -2.80 -34.36 -4.54
C LYS A 241 -3.37 -33.32 -5.51
N GLY A 242 -2.49 -32.61 -6.21
CA GLY A 242 -2.86 -31.68 -7.27
C GLY A 242 -3.18 -30.27 -6.81
N ASN A 243 -2.98 -29.93 -5.53
CA ASN A 243 -3.14 -28.54 -5.11
C ASN A 243 -2.15 -27.63 -5.87
N PRO A 244 -2.63 -26.47 -6.36
CA PRO A 244 -1.80 -25.52 -7.04
C PRO A 244 -0.82 -24.84 -6.09
N PHE A 245 0.40 -24.61 -6.57
CA PHE A 245 1.45 -23.92 -5.83
C PHE A 245 2.42 -23.20 -6.78
N TYR A 246 3.21 -22.28 -6.23
CA TYR A 246 4.42 -21.75 -6.86
C TYR A 246 5.45 -21.39 -5.77
N LEU A 247 6.73 -21.33 -6.16
CA LEU A 247 7.78 -20.75 -5.33
C LEU A 247 8.17 -19.38 -5.86
N CYS A 248 8.59 -18.47 -4.98
CA CYS A 248 8.97 -17.11 -5.34
C CYS A 248 10.05 -16.54 -4.41
N GLY A 249 10.66 -15.43 -4.82
CA GLY A 249 11.69 -14.73 -4.04
C GLY A 249 13.09 -15.34 -4.20
N LEU A 250 13.34 -16.04 -5.30
CA LEU A 250 14.63 -16.62 -5.64
C LEU A 250 15.24 -15.86 -6.81
N LEU A 251 16.50 -15.44 -6.68
CA LEU A 251 17.20 -14.65 -7.69
C LEU A 251 17.38 -15.43 -9.00
N GLU A 252 17.56 -16.74 -8.92
CA GLU A 252 17.76 -17.61 -10.07
C GLU A 252 16.47 -17.89 -10.86
N GLU A 253 15.31 -17.55 -10.29
CA GLU A 253 14.01 -17.58 -10.98
C GLU A 253 13.61 -16.16 -11.47
N LEU A 254 14.51 -15.17 -11.42
CA LEU A 254 14.30 -13.84 -12.00
C LEU A 254 14.52 -13.90 -13.52
N ASP A 255 13.53 -14.40 -14.26
CA ASP A 255 13.66 -14.70 -15.68
C ASP A 255 12.55 -14.15 -16.59
N ALA A 256 11.50 -13.54 -16.02
CA ALA A 256 10.45 -12.86 -16.78
C ALA A 256 10.46 -11.33 -16.65
N PRO A 257 10.05 -10.58 -17.69
CA PRO A 257 9.91 -9.13 -17.62
C PRO A 257 8.94 -8.68 -16.52
N GLY A 258 9.39 -7.73 -15.70
CA GLY A 258 8.60 -7.13 -14.62
C GLY A 258 8.73 -7.87 -13.29
N GLU A 259 9.43 -8.99 -13.23
CA GLU A 259 9.77 -9.63 -11.97
C GLU A 259 10.85 -8.88 -11.20
N TRP A 260 10.90 -9.10 -9.89
CA TRP A 260 11.96 -8.59 -9.02
C TRP A 260 12.31 -9.60 -7.92
N CYS A 261 13.51 -9.45 -7.38
CA CYS A 261 13.98 -10.17 -6.20
C CYS A 261 14.83 -9.22 -5.36
N VAL A 262 14.92 -9.49 -4.06
CA VAL A 262 15.92 -8.87 -3.17
C VAL A 262 17.01 -9.88 -2.94
N ASP A 263 18.25 -9.45 -3.15
CA ASP A 263 19.45 -10.19 -2.79
C ASP A 263 20.03 -9.53 -1.53
N THR A 264 20.32 -10.34 -0.51
CA THR A 264 20.80 -9.87 0.79
C THR A 264 22.29 -10.10 1.01
N ASP A 265 23.00 -10.68 0.02
CA ASP A 265 24.43 -10.95 0.07
C ASP A 265 25.31 -9.77 -0.40
#